data_AF-A0A832NK16-F1
#
_entry.id   AF-A0A832NK16-F1
#
_cell.length_a   1.000
_cell.length_b   1.000
_cell.length_c   1.000
_cell.angle_alpha   90.00
_cell.angle_beta   90.00
_cell.angle_gamma   90.00
#
_symmetry.space_group_name_H-M   'P 1'
#
loop_
_entity.id
_entity.type
_entity.pdbx_description
1 polymer ?
#
loop_
_entity_poly.entity_id
_entity_poly.type
_entity_poly.pdbx_seq_one_letter_code
_entity_poly.pdbx_strand_id
1 'polypeptide(L)'
;MLTILIVACILLLTLIYVVVVRALKKTRFYIQVRALQQQLARAPQDIRSKRDIRKYRKLKPYIKYFRRKTLVLTLVQSAVFLVIYTGGLLIAWFVSSTTGSFYVISPIGIPFLSGFSRDLEYFIIPTHVIVLVAFVGVFYLITREVKLKIE
;
A
#
# COMPACT_ATOMS: atom_id res chain seq x y z
N MET A 1 -7.60 -23.36 -14.23
CA MET A 1 -6.64 -22.49 -14.98
C MET A 1 -6.83 -21.01 -14.69
N LEU A 2 -8.06 -20.48 -14.66
CA LEU A 2 -8.35 -19.07 -14.35
C LEU A 2 -7.71 -18.57 -13.03
N THR A 3 -7.85 -19.33 -11.95
CA THR A 3 -7.31 -19.00 -10.63
C THR A 3 -5.78 -18.87 -10.64
N ILE A 4 -5.09 -19.78 -11.33
CA ILE A 4 -3.62 -19.75 -11.50
C ILE A 4 -3.20 -18.48 -12.25
N LEU A 5 -3.94 -18.11 -13.30
CA LEU A 5 -3.65 -16.93 -14.11
C LEU A 5 -3.86 -15.63 -13.31
N ILE A 6 -4.95 -15.55 -12.52
CA ILE A 6 -5.21 -14.40 -11.64
C ILE A 6 -4.12 -14.27 -10.58
N VAL A 7 -3.73 -15.37 -9.93
CA VAL A 7 -2.64 -15.38 -8.94
C VAL A 7 -1.31 -14.94 -9.55
N ALA A 8 -0.98 -15.43 -10.75
CA ALA A 8 0.22 -15.03 -11.48
C ALA A 8 0.22 -13.52 -11.81
N CYS A 9 -0.90 -12.97 -12.26
CA CYS A 9 -1.05 -11.54 -12.52
C CYS A 9 -0.88 -10.69 -11.24
N ILE A 10 -1.45 -11.14 -10.12
CA ILE A 10 -1.29 -10.48 -8.82
C ILE A 10 0.19 -10.50 -8.39
N LEU A 11 0.86 -11.65 -8.51
CA LEU A 11 2.29 -11.76 -8.19
C LEU A 11 3.14 -10.84 -9.07
N LEU A 12 2.82 -10.73 -10.36
CA LEU A 12 3.53 -9.83 -11.27
C LEU A 12 3.30 -8.36 -10.90
N LEU A 13 2.07 -7.97 -10.56
CA LEU A 13 1.74 -6.61 -10.09
C LEU A 13 2.45 -6.26 -8.78
N THR A 14 2.59 -7.21 -7.85
CA THR A 14 3.35 -6.99 -6.61
C THR A 14 4.84 -6.80 -6.88
N LEU A 15 5.40 -7.57 -7.82
CA LEU A 15 6.79 -7.40 -8.27
C LEU A 15 7.01 -6.01 -8.88
N ILE A 16 6.14 -5.58 -9.78
CA ILE A 16 6.19 -4.24 -10.39
C ILE A 16 6.11 -3.18 -9.29
N TYR A 17 5.20 -3.33 -8.33
CA TYR A 17 5.08 -2.39 -7.22
C TYR A 17 6.37 -2.29 -6.41
N VAL A 18 6.96 -3.42 -6.02
CA VAL A 18 8.22 -3.45 -5.25
C VAL A 18 9.34 -2.74 -6.02
N VAL A 19 9.43 -2.95 -7.33
CA VAL A 19 10.40 -2.27 -8.19
C VAL A 19 10.15 -0.76 -8.22
N VAL A 20 8.90 -0.32 -8.40
CA VAL A 20 8.51 1.09 -8.41
C VAL A 20 8.82 1.75 -7.06
N VAL A 21 8.51 1.11 -5.94
CA VAL A 21 8.82 1.64 -4.61
C VAL A 21 10.33 1.74 -4.40
N ARG A 22 11.10 0.72 -4.79
CA ARG A 22 12.58 0.77 -4.72
C ARG A 22 13.13 1.91 -5.57
N ALA A 23 12.58 2.16 -6.76
CA ALA A 23 12.96 3.28 -7.60
C ALA A 23 12.61 4.62 -6.92
N LEU A 24 11.42 4.74 -6.32
CA LEU A 24 11.02 5.94 -5.56
C LEU A 24 11.97 6.24 -4.41
N LYS A 25 12.45 5.22 -3.70
CA LYS A 25 13.43 5.38 -2.60
C LYS A 25 14.77 5.96 -3.05
N LYS A 26 15.15 5.79 -4.33
CA LYS A 26 16.38 6.35 -4.91
C LYS A 26 16.23 7.83 -5.33
N THR A 27 15.01 8.36 -5.34
CA THR A 27 14.79 9.75 -5.76
C THR A 27 15.41 10.74 -4.77
N ARG A 28 15.93 11.86 -5.29
CA ARG A 28 16.47 12.96 -4.46
C ARG A 28 15.46 13.44 -3.42
N PHE A 29 14.17 13.42 -3.77
CA PHE A 29 13.09 13.76 -2.86
C PHE A 29 13.03 12.83 -1.64
N TYR A 30 13.05 11.50 -1.85
CA TYR A 30 12.98 10.54 -0.76
C TYR A 30 14.20 10.62 0.16
N ILE A 31 15.40 10.80 -0.42
CA ILE A 31 16.65 10.96 0.33
C ILE A 31 16.60 12.19 1.22
N GLN A 32 16.11 13.32 0.70
CA GLN A 32 15.92 14.55 1.49
C GLN A 32 14.94 14.37 2.65
N VAL A 33 13.82 13.70 2.42
CA VAL A 33 12.82 13.42 3.47
C VAL A 33 13.41 12.54 4.56
N ARG A 34 14.18 11.50 4.18
CA ARG A 34 14.85 10.61 5.15
C ARG A 34 15.91 11.36 5.97
N ALA A 35 16.69 12.24 5.34
CA ALA A 35 17.67 13.07 6.03
C ALA A 35 17.00 14.05 7.02
N LEU A 36 15.90 14.70 6.61
CA LEU A 36 15.08 15.55 7.49
C LEU A 36 14.51 14.77 8.68
N GLN A 37 14.06 13.54 8.44
CA GLN A 37 13.56 12.68 9.51
C GLN A 37 14.66 12.34 10.52
N GLN A 38 15.86 11.98 10.06
CA GLN A 38 16.98 11.70 10.95
C GLN A 38 17.40 12.92 11.77
N GLN A 39 17.34 14.12 11.17
CA GLN A 39 17.60 15.37 11.90
C GLN A 39 16.53 15.65 12.97
N LEU A 40 15.27 15.35 12.68
CA LEU A 40 14.15 15.51 13.60
C LEU A 40 14.13 14.45 14.71
N ALA A 41 14.58 13.23 14.43
CA ALA A 41 14.71 12.17 15.43
C ALA A 41 15.72 12.52 16.53
N ARG A 42 16.71 13.38 16.22
CA ARG A 42 17.67 13.91 17.19
C ARG A 42 17.11 15.06 18.05
N ALA A 43 15.87 15.49 17.82
CA ALA A 43 15.22 16.50 18.66
C ALA A 43 14.90 15.92 20.06
N PRO A 44 15.05 16.71 21.14
CA PRO A 44 14.69 16.25 22.47
C PRO A 44 13.20 15.88 22.52
N GLN A 45 12.91 14.65 22.95
CA GLN A 45 11.54 14.11 23.03
C GLN A 45 10.74 14.77 24.16
N ASP A 46 11.42 15.13 25.26
CA ASP A 46 10.85 15.87 26.39
C ASP A 46 11.46 17.27 26.51
N ILE A 47 10.61 18.29 26.60
CA ILE A 47 11.04 19.67 26.83
C ILE A 47 11.12 19.91 28.34
N ARG A 48 12.30 19.66 28.93
CA ARG A 48 12.52 19.86 30.37
C ARG A 48 13.26 21.16 30.70
N SER A 49 13.98 21.75 29.75
CA SER A 49 14.81 22.94 29.99
C SER A 49 14.52 24.11 29.05
N LYS A 50 14.87 25.33 29.50
CA LYS A 50 14.85 26.55 28.66
C LYS A 50 15.73 26.43 27.41
N ARG A 51 16.78 25.57 27.44
CA ARG A 51 17.66 25.28 26.30
C ARG A 51 16.94 24.43 25.24
N ASP A 52 16.08 23.52 25.67
CA ASP A 52 15.28 22.66 24.77
C ASP A 52 14.20 23.46 24.07
N ILE A 53 13.57 24.41 24.76
CA ILE A 53 12.63 25.36 24.16
C ILE A 53 13.30 26.16 23.03
N ARG A 54 14.54 26.62 23.22
CA ARG A 54 15.30 27.33 22.19
C ARG A 54 15.64 26.42 21.00
N LYS A 55 16.05 25.17 21.24
CA LYS A 55 16.28 24.18 20.18
C LYS A 55 14.99 23.88 19.40
N TYR A 56 13.87 23.68 20.10
CA TYR A 56 12.57 23.41 19.49
C TYR A 56 12.09 24.58 18.61
N ARG A 57 12.24 25.83 19.08
CA ARG A 57 11.90 27.02 18.28
C ARG A 57 12.67 27.07 16.96
N LYS A 58 13.96 26.68 16.96
CA LYS A 58 14.78 26.59 15.75
C LYS A 58 14.36 25.44 14.82
N LEU A 59 13.85 24.33 15.39
CA LEU A 59 13.38 23.15 14.65
C LEU A 59 11.94 23.27 14.13
N LYS A 60 11.11 24.13 14.72
CA LYS A 60 9.70 24.36 14.31
C LYS A 60 9.48 24.57 12.80
N PRO A 61 10.27 25.41 12.08
CA PRO A 61 10.12 25.53 10.62
C PRO A 61 10.45 24.22 9.88
N TYR A 62 11.44 23.46 10.34
CA TYR A 62 11.81 22.16 9.77
C TYR A 62 10.73 21.11 10.00
N ILE A 63 10.05 21.13 11.15
CA ILE A 63 8.90 20.26 11.43
C ILE A 63 7.76 20.53 10.44
N LYS A 64 7.42 21.80 10.20
CA LYS A 64 6.37 22.18 9.25
C LYS A 64 6.73 21.77 7.82
N TYR A 65 7.99 21.97 7.43
CA TYR A 65 8.50 21.55 6.12
C TYR A 65 8.50 20.02 5.95
N PHE A 66 8.97 19.29 6.97
CA PHE A 66 8.95 17.83 7.00
C PHE A 66 7.53 17.29 6.89
N ARG A 67 6.57 17.83 7.66
CA ARG A 67 5.16 17.43 7.61
C ARG A 67 4.55 17.62 6.21
N ARG A 68 4.88 18.71 5.53
CA ARG A 68 4.43 18.94 4.14
C ARG A 68 5.04 17.92 3.18
N LYS A 69 6.32 17.59 3.36
CA LYS A 69 7.02 16.63 2.50
C LYS A 69 6.57 15.18 2.75
N THR A 70 6.29 14.80 3.99
CA THR A 70 5.71 13.49 4.30
C THR A 70 4.30 13.35 3.76
N LEU A 71 3.48 14.41 3.79
CA LEU A 71 2.16 14.41 3.12
C LEU A 71 2.29 14.17 1.61
N VAL A 72 3.24 14.83 0.95
CA VAL A 72 3.51 14.59 -0.47
C VAL A 72 3.98 13.16 -0.70
N LEU A 73 4.84 12.63 0.18
CA LEU A 73 5.28 11.24 0.09
C LEU A 73 4.11 10.26 0.22
N THR A 74 3.20 10.48 1.17
CA THR A 74 1.99 9.66 1.32
C THR A 74 1.09 9.76 0.11
N LEU A 75 0.95 10.94 -0.49
CA LEU A 75 0.18 11.14 -1.72
C LEU A 75 0.78 10.39 -2.92
N VAL A 76 2.11 10.44 -3.08
CA VAL A 76 2.80 9.68 -4.13
C VAL A 76 2.60 8.18 -3.93
N GLN A 77 2.74 7.68 -2.70
CA GLN A 77 2.52 6.27 -2.38
C GLN A 77 1.07 5.85 -2.62
N SER A 78 0.08 6.67 -2.21
CA SER A 78 -1.32 6.39 -2.48
C SER A 78 -1.67 6.44 -3.96
N ALA A 79 -1.04 7.34 -4.74
CA ALA A 79 -1.24 7.41 -6.18
C ALA A 79 -0.70 6.17 -6.88
N VAL A 80 0.53 5.74 -6.53
CA VAL A 80 1.11 4.50 -7.07
C VAL A 80 0.25 3.30 -6.70
N PHE A 81 -0.24 3.24 -5.46
CA PHE A 81 -1.16 2.20 -5.02
C PHE A 81 -2.45 2.19 -5.85
N LEU A 82 -3.08 3.34 -6.07
CA LEU A 82 -4.29 3.46 -6.87
C LEU A 82 -4.09 3.00 -8.32
N VAL A 83 -2.96 3.36 -8.95
CA VAL A 83 -2.64 2.93 -10.32
C VAL A 83 -2.51 1.41 -10.41
N ILE A 84 -1.83 0.78 -9.45
CA ILE A 84 -1.66 -0.68 -9.47
C ILE A 84 -2.97 -1.38 -9.12
N TYR A 85 -3.74 -0.84 -8.17
CA TYR A 85 -5.05 -1.36 -7.80
C TYR A 85 -6.03 -1.34 -8.97
N THR A 86 -6.14 -0.19 -9.66
CA THR A 86 -6.98 -0.05 -10.86
C THR A 86 -6.50 -0.95 -11.99
N GLY A 87 -5.19 -1.05 -12.21
CA GLY A 87 -4.61 -2.01 -13.17
C GLY A 87 -4.96 -3.46 -12.85
N GLY A 88 -4.90 -3.87 -11.57
CA GLY A 88 -5.28 -5.21 -11.14
C GLY A 88 -6.77 -5.51 -11.33
N LEU A 89 -7.65 -4.54 -11.08
CA LEU A 89 -9.08 -4.67 -11.37
C LEU A 89 -9.34 -4.81 -12.87
N LEU A 90 -8.67 -4.01 -13.71
CA LEU A 90 -8.82 -4.08 -15.17
C LEU A 90 -8.34 -5.43 -15.72
N ILE A 91 -7.22 -5.95 -15.22
CA ILE A 91 -6.72 -7.28 -15.61
C ILE A 91 -7.70 -8.37 -15.20
N ALA A 92 -8.21 -8.32 -13.96
CA ALA A 92 -9.18 -9.32 -13.51
C ALA A 92 -10.50 -9.24 -14.29
N TRP A 93 -10.96 -8.03 -14.62
CA TRP A 93 -12.13 -7.84 -15.47
C TRP A 93 -11.91 -8.39 -16.88
N PHE A 94 -10.76 -8.08 -17.50
CA PHE A 94 -10.40 -8.58 -18.83
C PHE A 94 -10.32 -10.12 -18.86
N VAL A 95 -9.66 -10.72 -17.87
CA VAL A 95 -9.56 -12.18 -17.74
C VAL A 95 -10.94 -12.79 -17.57
N SER A 96 -11.76 -12.29 -16.63
CA SER A 96 -13.12 -12.77 -16.41
C SER A 96 -14.02 -12.65 -17.63
N SER A 97 -13.92 -11.54 -18.37
CA SER A 97 -14.68 -11.32 -19.61
C SER A 97 -14.27 -12.29 -20.71
N THR A 98 -12.98 -12.60 -20.82
CA THR A 98 -12.46 -13.48 -21.88
C THR A 98 -12.81 -14.94 -21.63
N THR A 99 -12.88 -15.34 -20.37
CA THR A 99 -13.19 -16.72 -19.96
C THR A 99 -14.66 -16.95 -19.60
N GLY A 100 -15.52 -15.93 -19.73
CA GLY A 100 -16.94 -16.01 -19.35
C GLY A 100 -17.18 -16.32 -17.86
N SER A 101 -16.17 -16.14 -17.01
CA SER A 101 -16.17 -16.60 -15.62
C SER A 101 -15.94 -15.42 -14.67
N PHE A 102 -17.05 -14.85 -14.19
CA PHE A 102 -17.06 -13.69 -13.29
C PHE A 102 -17.01 -14.07 -11.80
N TYR A 103 -17.09 -15.37 -11.51
CA TYR A 103 -17.16 -15.88 -10.16
C TYR A 103 -16.19 -17.06 -9.97
N VAL A 104 -15.69 -17.18 -8.76
CA VAL A 104 -14.88 -18.30 -8.29
C VAL A 104 -15.69 -19.05 -7.24
N ILE A 105 -15.75 -20.37 -7.42
CA ILE A 105 -16.40 -21.28 -6.48
C ILE A 105 -15.37 -21.62 -5.39
N SER A 106 -15.75 -21.46 -4.13
CA SER A 106 -14.89 -21.70 -2.97
C SER A 106 -15.65 -22.49 -1.89
N PRO A 107 -14.98 -23.46 -1.22
CA PRO A 107 -15.53 -24.12 -0.04
C PRO A 107 -15.61 -23.19 1.19
N ILE A 108 -14.84 -22.10 1.19
CA ILE A 108 -14.79 -21.14 2.29
C ILE A 108 -15.33 -19.80 1.79
N GLY A 109 -16.34 -19.28 2.48
CA GLY A 109 -16.92 -17.97 2.21
C GLY A 109 -16.07 -16.83 2.77
N ILE A 110 -16.07 -15.71 2.08
CA ILE A 110 -15.55 -14.44 2.61
C ILE A 110 -16.76 -13.71 3.24
N PRO A 111 -16.70 -13.35 4.54
CA PRO A 111 -17.81 -12.66 5.20
C PRO A 111 -18.22 -11.40 4.45
N PHE A 112 -19.53 -11.22 4.24
CA PHE A 112 -20.15 -10.07 3.56
C PHE A 112 -19.77 -9.86 2.09
N LEU A 113 -18.91 -10.72 1.51
CA LEU A 113 -18.39 -10.58 0.14
C LEU A 113 -18.56 -11.86 -0.70
N SER A 114 -19.29 -12.85 -0.17
CA SER A 114 -19.60 -14.10 -0.85
C SER A 114 -21.09 -14.42 -0.75
N GLY A 115 -21.63 -15.02 -1.80
CA GLY A 115 -23.00 -15.56 -1.82
C GLY A 115 -22.96 -17.08 -1.73
N PHE A 116 -23.76 -17.69 -0.84
CA PHE A 116 -23.87 -19.14 -0.78
C PHE A 116 -24.87 -19.63 -1.84
N SER A 117 -24.44 -20.54 -2.71
CA SER A 117 -25.33 -21.21 -3.66
C SER A 117 -25.79 -22.53 -3.07
N ARG A 118 -27.10 -22.68 -2.88
CA ARG A 118 -27.69 -23.92 -2.37
C ARG A 118 -27.56 -25.09 -3.35
N ASP A 119 -27.53 -24.79 -4.66
CA ASP A 119 -27.46 -25.81 -5.71
C ASP A 119 -26.07 -26.44 -5.83
N LEU A 120 -25.02 -25.66 -5.50
CA LEU A 120 -23.64 -26.10 -5.57
C LEU A 120 -23.09 -26.50 -4.19
N GLU A 121 -23.79 -26.20 -3.10
CA GLU A 121 -23.28 -26.30 -1.71
C GLU A 121 -21.94 -25.56 -1.49
N TYR A 122 -21.63 -24.58 -2.34
CA TYR A 122 -20.40 -23.80 -2.32
C TYR A 122 -20.66 -22.30 -2.24
N PHE A 123 -19.64 -21.56 -1.80
CA PHE A 123 -19.64 -20.10 -1.86
C PHE A 123 -19.21 -19.61 -3.23
N ILE A 124 -20.01 -18.71 -3.80
CA ILE A 124 -19.73 -17.98 -5.03
C ILE A 124 -19.11 -16.64 -4.63
N ILE A 125 -17.86 -16.45 -5.04
CA ILE A 125 -17.07 -15.25 -4.77
C ILE A 125 -16.84 -14.52 -6.10
N PRO A 126 -17.27 -13.26 -6.25
CA PRO A 126 -16.94 -12.48 -7.43
C PRO A 126 -15.42 -12.32 -7.59
N THR A 127 -14.90 -12.44 -8.81
CA THR A 127 -13.44 -12.40 -9.06
C THR A 127 -12.78 -11.10 -8.58
N HIS A 128 -13.49 -9.97 -8.63
CA HIS A 128 -12.97 -8.68 -8.13
C HIS A 128 -12.77 -8.65 -6.60
N VAL A 129 -13.51 -9.45 -5.83
CA VAL A 129 -13.32 -9.58 -4.37
C VAL A 129 -11.98 -10.24 -4.06
N ILE A 130 -11.60 -11.26 -4.83
CA ILE A 130 -10.32 -11.96 -4.66
C ILE A 130 -9.15 -11.01 -4.91
N VAL A 131 -9.27 -10.16 -5.92
CA VAL A 131 -8.28 -9.11 -6.21
C VAL A 131 -8.17 -8.16 -5.02
N LEU A 132 -9.29 -7.71 -4.46
CA LEU A 132 -9.31 -6.82 -3.30
C LEU A 132 -8.60 -7.44 -2.09
N VAL A 133 -8.92 -8.71 -1.74
CA VAL A 133 -8.26 -9.43 -0.64
C VAL A 133 -6.76 -9.59 -0.88
N ALA A 134 -6.37 -9.94 -2.11
CA ALA A 134 -4.97 -10.05 -2.48
C ALA A 134 -4.25 -8.70 -2.32
N PHE A 135 -4.88 -7.59 -2.72
CA PHE A 135 -4.35 -6.24 -2.55
C PHE A 135 -4.23 -5.81 -1.09
N VAL A 136 -5.09 -6.27 -0.18
CA VAL A 136 -4.95 -6.01 1.26
C VAL A 136 -3.63 -6.59 1.79
N GLY A 137 -3.27 -7.80 1.36
CA GLY A 137 -1.98 -8.41 1.71
C GLY A 137 -0.79 -7.58 1.21
N VAL A 138 -0.90 -7.03 -0.01
CA VAL A 138 0.10 -6.12 -0.58
C VAL A 138 0.16 -4.82 0.23
N PHE A 139 -1.00 -4.23 0.53
CA PHE A 139 -1.12 -2.99 1.30
C PHE A 139 -0.49 -3.09 2.69
N TYR A 140 -0.58 -4.27 3.33
CA TYR A 140 0.15 -4.54 4.56
C TYR A 140 1.68 -4.43 4.38
N LEU A 141 2.23 -4.97 3.28
CA LEU A 141 3.65 -4.79 2.95
C LEU A 141 4.00 -3.32 2.66
N ILE A 142 3.10 -2.56 2.02
CA ILE A 142 3.24 -1.11 1.80
C ILE A 142 3.37 -0.37 3.12
N THR A 143 2.40 -0.55 4.02
CA THR A 143 2.36 0.13 5.31
C THR A 143 3.56 -0.23 6.18
N ARG A 144 4.07 -1.46 6.08
CA ARG A 144 5.31 -1.89 6.74
C ARG A 144 6.55 -1.21 6.15
N GLU A 145 6.65 -1.06 4.84
CA GLU A 145 7.77 -0.39 4.15
C GLU A 145 7.75 1.14 4.33
N VAL A 146 6.57 1.73 4.51
CA VAL A 146 6.37 3.16 4.76
C VAL A 146 6.58 3.52 6.24
N LYS A 147 6.46 2.57 7.17
CA LYS A 147 6.94 2.75 8.54
C LYS A 147 8.45 2.93 8.51
N LEU A 148 8.86 4.19 8.44
CA LEU A 148 10.24 4.63 8.60
C LEU A 148 10.66 4.29 10.03
N LYS A 149 11.22 3.09 10.22
CA LYS A 149 11.83 2.68 11.48
C LYS A 149 12.90 3.71 11.84
N ILE A 150 12.77 4.27 13.03
CA ILE A 150 13.85 4.98 13.70
C ILE A 150 14.75 3.87 14.22
N GLU A 151 15.91 3.69 13.59
CA GLU A 151 17.04 2.97 14.18
C GLU A 151 17.72 3.86 15.22
#